data_AF-A0A4Y7RAM8-F1
#
_entry.id   AF-A0A4Y7RAM8-F1
#
_cell.length_a   1.000
_cell.length_b   1.000
_cell.length_c   1.000
_cell.angle_alpha   90.00
_cell.angle_beta   90.00
_cell.angle_gamma   90.00
#
_symmetry.space_group_name_H-M   'P 1'
#
loop_
_entity.id
_entity.type
_entity.pdbx_description
1 polymer ?
#
loop_
_entity_poly.entity_id
_entity_poly.type
_entity_poly.pdbx_seq_one_letter_code
_entity_poly.pdbx_strand_id
1 'polypeptide(L)'
;MKEINIAKTLVTKRKEKGITQDELAAYIGVSKASVSKWETAQSYPDITFLPQLAAYFNISIDDLIGYAPQMTKEDIKKLYHRLSSTFATRPFDDVLEECRRIIKKYYSCFPLLFQMAVLLANHHMLAEEKKRQEAILNEAVELCIRIKTESDDVWLSKDATSLEAVCYLMLNQPQQVLDLLGESLRPIPTDHEVVARAYQILGNGSKAKEVTQISMYQHLLALIGATPAYLLLNADNSEKTEEILHRSLSVATIYHLDRLHPNTMAQIYFTAAQVYSLQGNAEKALDMLRKYADICTMGFFPYSLHGDSFFDAIDVWFADFDLGADAPRNEKVIKESMLQAVLSNPAFAALAKEPRYKSIIETLKTNSRRNSRE
;
A
#
# COMPACT_ATOMS: atom_id res chain seq x y z
N MET A 1 5.21 16.43 20.49
CA MET A 1 4.05 17.21 19.96
C MET A 1 4.56 18.07 18.82
N LYS A 2 3.84 18.20 17.68
CA LYS A 2 3.93 19.51 16.98
C LYS A 2 3.30 20.46 18.00
N GLU A 3 4.08 21.39 18.54
CA GLU A 3 3.62 22.29 19.60
C GLU A 3 2.29 22.92 19.20
N ILE A 4 1.35 22.99 20.14
CA ILE A 4 0.11 23.78 19.99
C ILE A 4 0.55 25.18 19.59
N ASN A 5 0.22 25.61 18.37
CA ASN A 5 0.74 26.85 17.79
C ASN A 5 -0.32 27.94 17.74
N ILE A 6 -1.08 28.07 18.84
CA ILE A 6 -2.11 29.09 18.96
C ILE A 6 -1.54 30.50 18.85
N ALA A 7 -0.32 30.73 19.36
CA ALA A 7 0.34 32.03 19.36
C ALA A 7 0.50 32.58 17.93
N LYS A 8 1.06 31.77 17.03
CA LYS A 8 1.23 32.16 15.63
C LYS A 8 -0.11 32.35 14.93
N THR A 9 -1.08 31.45 15.16
CA THR A 9 -2.41 31.56 14.56
C THR A 9 -3.12 32.84 14.99
N LEU A 10 -3.07 33.18 16.29
CA LEU A 10 -3.66 34.43 16.82
C LEU A 10 -3.03 35.67 16.19
N VAL A 11 -1.69 35.74 16.14
CA VAL A 11 -0.98 36.88 15.50
C VAL A 11 -1.38 37.02 14.04
N THR A 12 -1.38 35.91 13.29
CA THR A 12 -1.72 35.92 11.87
C THR A 12 -3.18 36.35 11.66
N LYS A 13 -4.14 35.72 12.35
CA LYS A 13 -5.57 36.01 12.18
C LYS A 13 -5.94 37.41 12.64
N ARG A 14 -5.32 37.90 13.72
CA ARG A 14 -5.49 39.29 14.17
C ARG A 14 -5.02 40.29 13.10
N LYS A 15 -3.85 40.06 12.50
CA LYS A 15 -3.31 40.90 11.43
C LYS A 15 -4.14 40.84 10.16
N GLU A 16 -4.60 39.65 9.75
CA GLU A 16 -5.51 39.46 8.60
C GLU A 16 -6.81 40.24 8.77
N LYS A 17 -7.34 40.29 10.00
CA LYS A 17 -8.56 41.04 10.33
C LYS A 17 -8.31 42.54 10.57
N GLY A 18 -7.06 42.99 10.57
CA GLY A 18 -6.69 44.41 10.70
C GLY A 18 -6.90 45.02 12.09
N ILE A 19 -7.04 44.21 13.14
CA ILE A 19 -7.34 44.70 14.50
C ILE A 19 -6.09 44.73 15.40
N THR A 20 -6.15 45.49 16.48
CA THR A 20 -5.15 45.59 17.54
C THR A 20 -5.34 44.53 18.63
N GLN A 21 -4.33 44.33 19.48
CA GLN A 21 -4.45 43.45 20.64
C GLN A 21 -5.50 43.95 21.64
N ASP A 22 -5.68 45.28 21.75
CA ASP A 22 -6.67 45.91 22.63
C ASP A 22 -8.10 45.59 22.15
N GLU A 23 -8.35 45.68 20.85
CA GLU A 23 -9.66 45.37 20.25
C GLU A 23 -10.01 43.89 20.41
N LEU A 24 -9.04 42.99 20.21
CA LEU A 24 -9.24 41.57 20.47
C LEU A 24 -9.51 41.30 21.95
N ALA A 25 -8.76 41.93 22.85
CA ALA A 25 -8.92 41.80 24.29
C ALA A 25 -10.30 42.27 24.75
N ALA A 26 -10.77 43.41 24.24
CA ALA A 26 -12.09 43.97 24.52
C ALA A 26 -13.22 43.04 24.06
N TYR A 27 -13.09 42.43 22.87
CA TYR A 27 -14.10 41.50 22.36
C TYR A 27 -14.18 40.21 23.20
N ILE A 28 -13.03 39.65 23.58
CA ILE A 28 -12.95 38.40 24.36
C ILE A 28 -13.27 38.64 25.85
N GLY A 29 -13.18 39.88 26.33
CA GLY A 29 -13.41 40.22 27.73
C GLY A 29 -12.20 39.94 28.63
N VAL A 30 -10.99 40.12 28.10
CA VAL A 30 -9.72 39.92 28.82
C VAL A 30 -8.84 41.17 28.75
N SER A 31 -7.72 41.17 29.49
CA SER A 31 -6.75 42.25 29.40
C SER A 31 -5.91 42.16 28.12
N LYS A 32 -5.46 43.30 27.58
CA LYS A 32 -4.45 43.35 26.50
C LYS A 32 -3.21 42.53 26.84
N ALA A 33 -2.77 42.57 28.09
CA ALA A 33 -1.61 41.80 28.55
C ALA A 33 -1.84 40.29 28.40
N SER A 34 -3.06 39.80 28.60
CA SER A 34 -3.42 38.40 28.34
C SER A 34 -3.25 38.05 26.87
N VAL A 35 -3.82 38.86 25.97
CA VAL A 35 -3.68 38.67 24.51
C VAL A 35 -2.22 38.72 24.07
N SER A 36 -1.44 39.67 24.58
CA SER A 36 -0.01 39.76 24.27
C SER A 36 0.74 38.51 24.71
N LYS A 37 0.47 37.98 25.92
CA LYS A 37 1.11 36.76 26.41
C LYS A 37 0.74 35.54 25.56
N TRP A 38 -0.50 35.48 25.08
CA TRP A 38 -0.94 34.43 24.15
C TRP A 38 -0.21 34.52 22.81
N GLU A 39 -0.13 35.71 22.22
CA GLU A 39 0.56 35.95 20.95
C GLU A 39 2.08 35.73 21.01
N THR A 40 2.70 35.89 22.18
CA THR A 40 4.14 35.64 22.40
C THR A 40 4.44 34.25 22.98
N ALA A 41 3.47 33.33 22.99
CA ALA A 41 3.61 31.98 23.55
C ALA A 41 4.08 31.92 25.02
N GLN A 42 3.86 32.99 25.82
CA GLN A 42 4.18 33.02 27.25
C GLN A 42 3.09 32.35 28.11
N SER A 43 1.88 32.24 27.58
CA SER A 43 0.76 31.50 28.19
C SER A 43 -0.23 31.09 27.11
N TYR A 44 -1.11 30.14 27.41
CA TYR A 44 -2.23 29.77 26.55
C TYR A 44 -3.51 30.51 26.98
N PRO A 45 -4.43 30.82 26.05
CA PRO A 45 -5.81 31.12 26.43
C PRO A 45 -6.40 29.94 27.20
N ASP A 46 -7.24 30.23 28.19
CA ASP A 46 -8.04 29.21 28.85
C ASP A 46 -8.88 28.45 27.80
N ILE A 47 -9.11 27.15 28.03
CA ILE A 47 -9.92 26.31 27.13
C ILE A 47 -11.31 26.91 26.90
N THR A 48 -11.86 27.64 27.88
CA THR A 48 -13.16 28.32 27.76
C THR A 48 -13.17 29.44 26.73
N PHE A 49 -12.01 30.03 26.40
CA PHE A 49 -11.91 31.10 25.40
C PHE A 49 -11.73 30.59 23.97
N LEU A 50 -11.37 29.31 23.78
CA LEU A 50 -11.10 28.76 22.44
C LEU A 50 -12.32 28.84 21.51
N PRO A 51 -13.55 28.48 21.93
CA PRO A 51 -14.73 28.60 21.05
C PRO A 51 -14.98 30.05 20.62
N GLN A 52 -14.80 31.01 21.53
CA GLN A 52 -15.02 32.43 21.26
C GLN A 52 -13.95 33.01 20.33
N LEU A 53 -12.69 32.64 20.53
CA LEU A 53 -11.58 33.01 19.64
C LEU A 53 -11.77 32.42 18.24
N ALA A 54 -12.14 31.14 18.16
CA ALA A 54 -12.40 30.43 16.90
C ALA A 54 -13.56 31.08 16.12
N ALA A 55 -14.68 31.35 16.80
CA ALA A 55 -15.83 32.05 16.23
C ALA A 55 -15.47 33.47 15.77
N TYR A 56 -14.69 34.22 16.56
CA TYR A 56 -14.29 35.57 16.21
C TYR A 56 -13.45 35.62 14.92
N PHE A 57 -12.55 34.66 14.73
CA PHE A 57 -11.73 34.58 13.53
C PHE A 57 -12.36 33.76 12.38
N ASN A 58 -13.57 33.24 12.59
CA ASN A 58 -14.29 32.38 11.65
C ASN A 58 -13.45 31.17 11.19
N ILE A 59 -12.87 30.45 12.16
CA ILE A 59 -12.09 29.22 11.96
C ILE A 59 -12.54 28.15 12.95
N SER A 60 -12.12 26.90 12.75
CA SER A 60 -12.35 25.83 13.73
C SER A 60 -11.43 25.98 14.95
N ILE A 61 -11.76 25.31 16.07
CA ILE A 61 -10.86 25.24 17.23
C ILE A 61 -9.55 24.53 16.84
N ASP A 62 -9.63 23.49 16.00
CA ASP A 62 -8.48 22.76 15.47
C ASP A 62 -7.52 23.69 14.72
N ASP A 63 -8.04 24.52 13.81
CA ASP A 63 -7.25 25.53 13.10
C ASP A 63 -6.65 26.56 14.07
N LEU A 64 -7.43 27.02 15.05
CA LEU A 64 -7.00 27.98 16.06
C LEU A 64 -5.77 27.46 16.82
N ILE A 65 -5.79 26.21 17.27
CA ILE A 65 -4.70 25.61 18.03
C ILE A 65 -3.58 25.03 17.13
N GLY A 66 -3.77 25.07 15.81
CA GLY A 66 -2.84 24.51 14.83
C GLY A 66 -2.80 22.97 14.84
N TYR A 67 -3.91 22.34 15.23
CA TYR A 67 -4.09 20.89 15.25
C TYR A 67 -4.74 20.45 13.94
N ALA A 68 -4.13 19.49 13.26
CA ALA A 68 -4.71 18.83 12.10
C ALA A 68 -4.84 17.34 12.45
N PRO A 69 -6.04 16.88 12.88
CA PRO A 69 -6.26 15.48 13.24
C PRO A 69 -6.12 14.55 12.02
N GLN A 70 -6.33 15.10 10.83
CA GLN A 70 -6.30 14.39 9.56
C GLN A 70 -5.09 14.82 8.74
N MET A 71 -4.40 13.85 8.15
CA MET A 71 -3.39 14.11 7.13
C MET A 71 -4.04 14.12 5.75
N THR A 72 -3.52 14.95 4.85
CA THR A 72 -3.93 14.92 3.45
C THR A 72 -3.43 13.61 2.80
N LYS A 73 -4.11 13.16 1.74
CA LYS A 73 -3.68 11.99 0.96
C LYS A 73 -2.22 12.10 0.51
N GLU A 74 -1.82 13.28 0.03
CA GLU A 74 -0.46 13.53 -0.42
C GLU A 74 0.56 13.49 0.72
N ASP A 75 0.22 14.00 1.91
CA ASP A 75 1.10 13.90 3.08
C ASP A 75 1.22 12.46 3.58
N ILE A 76 0.13 11.68 3.54
CA ILE A 76 0.14 10.25 3.89
C ILE A 76 1.04 9.49 2.92
N LYS A 77 0.89 9.73 1.61
CA LYS A 77 1.74 9.13 0.56
C LYS A 77 3.22 9.43 0.79
N LYS A 78 3.58 10.70 0.99
CA LYS A 78 4.97 11.12 1.28
C LYS A 78 5.50 10.46 2.55
N LEU A 79 4.67 10.39 3.59
CA LEU A 79 5.03 9.78 4.86
C LEU A 79 5.29 8.27 4.71
N TYR A 80 4.39 7.56 4.03
CA TYR A 80 4.51 6.14 3.76
C TYR A 80 5.82 5.84 3.01
N HIS A 81 6.07 6.52 1.89
CA HIS A 81 7.27 6.31 1.08
C HIS A 81 8.56 6.61 1.85
N ARG A 82 8.56 7.67 2.67
CA ARG A 82 9.68 7.98 3.57
C ARG A 82 9.93 6.84 4.55
N LEU A 83 8.90 6.35 5.24
CA LEU A 83 9.05 5.27 6.22
C LEU A 83 9.49 3.95 5.56
N SER A 84 8.87 3.59 4.43
CA SER A 84 9.22 2.42 3.62
C SER A 84 10.70 2.44 3.20
N SER A 85 11.20 3.58 2.72
CA SER A 85 12.62 3.76 2.40
C SER A 85 13.53 3.68 3.65
N THR A 86 13.03 4.18 4.78
CA THR A 86 13.80 4.22 6.03
C THR A 86 14.03 2.82 6.62
N PHE A 87 13.10 1.86 6.44
CA PHE A 87 13.32 0.46 6.82
C PHE A 87 14.53 -0.18 6.13
N ALA A 88 14.94 0.31 4.95
CA ALA A 88 16.12 -0.21 4.24
C ALA A 88 17.46 0.38 4.73
N THR A 89 17.42 1.46 5.51
CA THR A 89 18.60 2.28 5.84
C THR A 89 18.83 2.51 7.33
N ARG A 90 17.80 2.34 8.18
CA ARG A 90 17.88 2.49 9.64
C ARG A 90 17.54 1.17 10.35
N PRO A 91 17.94 1.01 11.63
CA PRO A 91 17.57 -0.16 12.42
C PRO A 91 16.05 -0.34 12.48
N PHE A 92 15.59 -1.59 12.26
CA PHE A 92 14.16 -1.92 12.16
C PHE A 92 13.33 -1.40 13.34
N ASP A 93 13.84 -1.60 14.56
CA ASP A 93 13.15 -1.22 15.80
C ASP A 93 12.97 0.29 15.95
N ASP A 94 13.95 1.09 15.52
CA ASP A 94 13.85 2.55 15.55
C ASP A 94 12.75 3.08 14.62
N VAL A 95 12.61 2.43 13.45
CA VAL A 95 11.59 2.79 12.46
C VAL A 95 10.21 2.31 12.92
N LEU A 96 10.12 1.12 13.50
CA LEU A 96 8.87 0.60 14.06
C LEU A 96 8.35 1.48 15.21
N GLU A 97 9.24 1.93 16.11
CA GLU A 97 8.87 2.87 17.17
C GLU A 97 8.45 4.24 16.61
N GLU A 98 9.05 4.69 15.51
CA GLU A 98 8.58 5.88 14.79
C GLU A 98 7.16 5.68 14.24
N CYS A 99 6.89 4.54 13.61
CA CYS A 99 5.56 4.17 13.12
C CYS A 99 4.52 4.20 14.25
N ARG A 100 4.81 3.56 15.39
CA ARG A 100 3.93 3.53 16.57
C ARG A 100 3.67 4.92 17.14
N ARG A 101 4.68 5.79 17.21
CA ARG A 101 4.52 7.19 17.62
C ARG A 101 3.60 7.96 16.67
N ILE A 102 3.71 7.73 15.37
CA ILE A 102 2.84 8.36 14.35
C ILE A 102 1.41 7.87 14.48
N ILE A 103 1.19 6.56 14.57
CA ILE A 103 -0.12 5.93 14.79
C ILE A 103 -0.79 6.54 16.01
N LYS A 104 -0.08 6.62 17.15
CA LYS A 104 -0.59 7.22 18.38
C LYS A 104 -0.92 8.70 18.23
N LYS A 105 -0.13 9.43 17.46
CA LYS A 105 -0.30 10.88 17.25
C LYS A 105 -1.51 11.20 16.37
N TYR A 106 -1.78 10.38 15.36
CA TYR A 106 -2.84 10.59 14.37
C TYR A 106 -3.89 9.47 14.43
N TYR A 107 -4.24 9.05 15.65
CA TYR A 107 -5.10 7.89 15.89
C TYR A 107 -6.56 8.06 15.41
N SER A 108 -6.97 9.29 15.16
CA SER A 108 -8.26 9.64 14.54
C SER A 108 -8.19 9.71 13.00
N CYS A 109 -7.01 9.56 12.40
CA CYS A 109 -6.83 9.62 10.95
C CYS A 109 -6.92 8.24 10.33
N PHE A 110 -8.14 7.75 10.07
CA PHE A 110 -8.34 6.39 9.56
C PHE A 110 -7.64 6.11 8.22
N PRO A 111 -7.60 7.03 7.23
CA PRO A 111 -6.82 6.81 6.01
C PRO A 111 -5.33 6.59 6.30
N LEU A 112 -4.75 7.36 7.23
CA LEU A 112 -3.38 7.13 7.66
C LEU A 112 -3.24 5.79 8.39
N LEU A 113 -4.14 5.47 9.33
CA LEU A 113 -4.08 4.20 10.05
C LEU A 113 -4.12 3.00 9.11
N PHE A 114 -4.92 3.06 8.05
CA PHE A 114 -4.95 2.03 7.02
C PHE A 114 -3.58 1.89 6.34
N GLN A 115 -2.99 3.01 5.89
CA GLN A 115 -1.66 2.98 5.27
C GLN A 115 -0.55 2.54 6.24
N MET A 116 -0.70 2.82 7.55
CA MET A 116 0.19 2.28 8.58
C MET A 116 0.01 0.76 8.75
N ALA A 117 -1.21 0.25 8.73
CA ALA A 117 -1.47 -1.20 8.75
C ALA A 117 -0.85 -1.90 7.53
N VAL A 118 -1.01 -1.32 6.33
CA VAL A 118 -0.34 -1.78 5.10
C VAL A 118 1.17 -1.77 5.26
N LEU A 119 1.74 -0.70 5.81
CA LEU A 119 3.18 -0.57 6.02
C LEU A 119 3.71 -1.67 6.96
N LEU A 120 3.04 -1.91 8.08
CA LEU A 120 3.37 -2.96 9.04
C LEU A 120 3.28 -4.35 8.39
N ALA A 121 2.16 -4.64 7.70
CA ALA A 121 1.96 -5.91 6.99
C ALA A 121 3.02 -6.14 5.90
N ASN A 122 3.50 -5.10 5.21
CA ASN A 122 4.51 -5.25 4.17
C ASN A 122 5.94 -5.41 4.70
N HIS A 123 6.23 -4.99 5.94
CA HIS A 123 7.59 -4.95 6.50
C HIS A 123 7.79 -5.88 7.71
N HIS A 124 6.74 -6.57 8.19
CA HIS A 124 6.83 -7.46 9.35
C HIS A 124 7.96 -8.50 9.26
N MET A 125 8.20 -9.07 8.07
CA MET A 125 9.23 -10.07 7.80
C MET A 125 10.66 -9.60 8.06
N LEU A 126 10.90 -8.29 8.19
CA LEU A 126 12.21 -7.75 8.56
C LEU A 126 12.54 -7.96 10.05
N ALA A 127 11.55 -8.31 10.88
CA ALA A 127 11.80 -8.74 12.25
C ALA A 127 12.43 -10.14 12.26
N GLU A 128 13.46 -10.35 13.08
CA GLU A 128 14.24 -11.59 13.12
C GLU A 128 13.46 -12.80 13.64
N GLU A 129 12.54 -12.58 14.58
CA GLU A 129 11.80 -13.65 15.25
C GLU A 129 10.36 -13.77 14.75
N LYS A 130 9.92 -15.01 14.47
CA LYS A 130 8.53 -15.30 14.06
C LYS A 130 7.49 -14.73 15.03
N LYS A 131 7.73 -14.84 16.35
CA LYS A 131 6.81 -14.28 17.35
C LYS A 131 6.66 -12.77 17.25
N ARG A 132 7.75 -12.06 16.87
CA ARG A 132 7.72 -10.61 16.65
C ARG A 132 7.01 -10.26 15.34
N GLN A 133 7.24 -11.05 14.29
CA GLN A 133 6.50 -10.94 13.02
C GLN A 133 5.00 -11.07 13.24
N GLU A 134 4.56 -12.08 14.01
CA GLU A 134 3.16 -12.28 14.39
C GLU A 134 2.61 -11.12 15.22
N ALA A 135 3.38 -10.57 16.17
CA ALA A 135 2.94 -9.42 16.96
C ALA A 135 2.68 -8.17 16.09
N ILE A 136 3.54 -7.90 15.11
CA ILE A 136 3.39 -6.77 14.18
C ILE A 136 2.16 -6.95 13.28
N LEU A 137 1.90 -8.17 12.82
CA LEU A 137 0.69 -8.48 12.06
C LEU A 137 -0.57 -8.30 12.90
N ASN A 138 -0.56 -8.70 14.18
CA ASN A 138 -1.67 -8.43 15.09
C ASN A 138 -1.90 -6.92 15.32
N GLU A 139 -0.83 -6.11 15.42
CA GLU A 139 -0.97 -4.65 15.46
C GLU A 139 -1.66 -4.10 14.19
N ALA A 140 -1.33 -4.63 13.01
CA ALA A 140 -2.02 -4.27 11.77
C ALA A 140 -3.51 -4.68 11.79
N VAL A 141 -3.82 -5.87 12.29
CA VAL A 141 -5.20 -6.36 12.49
C VAL A 141 -5.98 -5.43 13.42
N GLU A 142 -5.41 -5.02 14.55
CA GLU A 142 -6.06 -4.10 15.49
C GLU A 142 -6.40 -2.75 14.85
N LEU A 143 -5.51 -2.22 14.00
CA LEU A 143 -5.77 -1.02 13.22
C LEU A 143 -6.94 -1.22 12.25
N CYS A 144 -6.98 -2.35 11.53
CA CYS A 144 -8.07 -2.68 10.61
C CYS A 144 -9.41 -2.81 11.34
N ILE A 145 -9.45 -3.52 12.48
CA ILE A 145 -10.65 -3.68 13.31
C ILE A 145 -11.17 -2.31 13.76
N ARG A 146 -10.28 -1.43 14.24
CA ARG A 146 -10.64 -0.07 14.62
C ARG A 146 -11.26 0.70 13.47
N ILE A 147 -10.62 0.69 12.30
CA ILE A 147 -11.13 1.40 11.11
C ILE A 147 -12.54 0.91 10.76
N LYS A 148 -12.75 -0.41 10.70
CA LYS A 148 -14.08 -0.99 10.42
C LYS A 148 -15.14 -0.61 11.45
N THR A 149 -14.74 -0.41 12.70
CA THR A 149 -15.67 -0.17 13.82
C THR A 149 -16.01 1.31 13.96
N GLU A 150 -15.06 2.20 13.67
CA GLU A 150 -15.18 3.63 14.00
C GLU A 150 -15.14 4.59 12.78
N SER A 151 -14.82 4.10 11.58
CA SER A 151 -14.84 4.92 10.37
C SER A 151 -16.23 4.95 9.73
N ASP A 152 -16.69 6.14 9.34
CA ASP A 152 -17.91 6.31 8.54
C ASP A 152 -17.67 6.04 7.04
N ASP A 153 -16.41 5.87 6.62
CA ASP A 153 -16.06 5.55 5.23
C ASP A 153 -16.23 4.05 4.93
N VAL A 154 -17.22 3.74 4.11
CA VAL A 154 -17.59 2.38 3.69
C VAL A 154 -16.49 1.72 2.86
N TRP A 155 -15.83 2.47 1.97
CA TRP A 155 -14.76 1.94 1.11
C TRP A 155 -13.53 1.63 1.94
N LEU A 156 -13.14 2.55 2.82
CA LEU A 156 -12.03 2.34 3.73
C LEU A 156 -12.28 1.14 4.67
N SER A 157 -13.51 0.97 5.15
CA SER A 157 -13.89 -0.18 5.98
C SER A 157 -13.80 -1.51 5.21
N LYS A 158 -14.15 -1.50 3.93
CA LYS A 158 -14.01 -2.67 3.05
C LYS A 158 -12.54 -3.01 2.77
N ASP A 159 -11.71 -1.99 2.54
CA ASP A 159 -10.28 -2.18 2.35
C ASP A 159 -9.60 -2.69 3.62
N ALA A 160 -9.97 -2.15 4.79
CA ALA A 160 -9.52 -2.63 6.09
C ALA A 160 -9.94 -4.09 6.35
N THR A 161 -11.16 -4.48 5.96
CA THR A 161 -11.63 -5.88 6.04
C THR A 161 -10.79 -6.80 5.17
N SER A 162 -10.43 -6.35 3.97
CA SER A 162 -9.62 -7.15 3.05
C SER A 162 -8.19 -7.31 3.56
N LEU A 163 -7.58 -6.24 4.09
CA LEU A 163 -6.24 -6.29 4.68
C LEU A 163 -6.20 -7.14 5.96
N GLU A 164 -7.23 -7.07 6.81
CA GLU A 164 -7.38 -7.92 7.99
C GLU A 164 -7.37 -9.40 7.62
N ALA A 165 -8.15 -9.79 6.59
CA ALA A 165 -8.17 -11.16 6.08
C ALA A 165 -6.78 -11.62 5.60
N VAL A 166 -6.06 -10.76 4.87
CA VAL A 166 -4.68 -11.05 4.44
C VAL A 166 -3.76 -11.25 5.64
N CYS A 167 -3.88 -10.41 6.67
CA CYS A 167 -3.09 -10.56 7.90
C CYS A 167 -3.41 -11.87 8.64
N TYR A 168 -4.68 -12.27 8.71
CA TYR A 168 -5.05 -13.58 9.27
C TYR A 168 -4.47 -14.75 8.46
N LEU A 169 -4.43 -14.67 7.13
CA LEU A 169 -3.73 -15.67 6.31
C LEU A 169 -2.23 -15.72 6.64
N MET A 170 -1.56 -14.57 6.78
CA MET A 170 -0.14 -14.50 7.16
C MET A 170 0.11 -15.04 8.58
N LEU A 171 -0.85 -14.85 9.50
CA LEU A 171 -0.84 -15.42 10.86
C LEU A 171 -1.20 -16.91 10.90
N ASN A 172 -1.48 -17.54 9.75
CA ASN A 172 -1.95 -18.92 9.65
C ASN A 172 -3.25 -19.17 10.44
N GLN A 173 -4.19 -18.23 10.31
CA GLN A 173 -5.49 -18.17 10.98
C GLN A 173 -6.64 -18.24 9.94
N PRO A 174 -6.82 -19.38 9.24
CA PRO A 174 -7.74 -19.47 8.10
C PRO A 174 -9.21 -19.40 8.50
N GLN A 175 -9.59 -19.85 9.71
CA GLN A 175 -10.99 -19.80 10.14
C GLN A 175 -11.46 -18.34 10.29
N GLN A 176 -10.61 -17.48 10.85
CA GLN A 176 -10.90 -16.04 10.97
C GLN A 176 -11.14 -15.39 9.59
N VAL A 177 -10.46 -15.86 8.55
CA VAL A 177 -10.67 -15.37 7.18
C VAL A 177 -12.06 -15.73 6.67
N LEU A 178 -12.51 -16.97 6.90
CA LEU A 178 -13.83 -17.43 6.49
C LEU A 178 -14.94 -16.78 7.32
N ASP A 179 -14.73 -16.60 8.62
CA ASP A 179 -15.66 -15.89 9.49
C ASP A 179 -15.82 -14.41 9.07
N LEU A 180 -14.74 -13.81 8.56
CA LEU A 180 -14.71 -12.41 8.15
C LEU A 180 -15.27 -12.17 6.73
N LEU A 181 -14.90 -13.00 5.75
CA LEU A 181 -15.25 -12.80 4.33
C LEU A 181 -16.45 -13.65 3.88
N GLY A 182 -16.82 -14.67 4.66
CA GLY A 182 -17.83 -15.66 4.31
C GLY A 182 -17.30 -16.78 3.40
N GLU A 183 -18.07 -17.87 3.34
CA GLU A 183 -17.73 -19.06 2.54
C GLU A 183 -18.32 -19.03 1.13
N SER A 184 -19.32 -18.18 0.87
CA SER A 184 -20.05 -18.15 -0.39
C SER A 184 -19.53 -17.07 -1.34
N LEU A 185 -19.10 -17.49 -2.53
CA LEU A 185 -18.71 -16.57 -3.60
C LEU A 185 -19.95 -15.97 -4.27
N ARG A 186 -19.99 -14.63 -4.34
CA ARG A 186 -21.01 -13.90 -5.09
C ARG A 186 -20.49 -13.50 -6.47
N PRO A 187 -21.36 -13.36 -7.48
CA PRO A 187 -20.96 -12.77 -8.75
C PRO A 187 -20.36 -11.38 -8.57
N ILE A 188 -19.31 -11.08 -9.32
CA ILE A 188 -18.69 -9.75 -9.35
C ILE A 188 -19.71 -8.77 -9.99
N PRO A 189 -20.07 -7.65 -9.32
CA PRO A 189 -20.94 -6.65 -9.91
C PRO A 189 -20.35 -6.03 -11.18
N THR A 190 -21.18 -5.79 -12.20
CA THR A 190 -20.77 -5.22 -13.50
C THR A 190 -21.15 -3.74 -13.64
N ASP A 191 -21.16 -3.00 -12.52
CA ASP A 191 -21.60 -1.59 -12.47
C ASP A 191 -20.78 -0.67 -13.39
N HIS A 192 -19.54 -1.05 -13.69
CA HIS A 192 -18.64 -0.32 -14.59
C HIS A 192 -19.21 -0.13 -16.00
N GLU A 193 -19.99 -1.09 -16.51
CA GLU A 193 -20.64 -0.97 -17.83
C GLU A 193 -21.69 0.14 -17.82
N VAL A 194 -22.46 0.21 -16.74
CA VAL A 194 -23.49 1.25 -16.52
C VAL A 194 -22.83 2.62 -16.37
N VAL A 195 -21.73 2.70 -15.60
CA VAL A 195 -20.96 3.96 -15.41
C VAL A 195 -20.34 4.43 -16.73
N ALA A 196 -19.70 3.55 -17.49
CA ALA A 196 -19.14 3.89 -18.80
C ALA A 196 -20.23 4.38 -19.77
N ARG A 197 -21.40 3.71 -19.78
CA ARG A 197 -22.54 4.13 -20.58
C ARG A 197 -23.10 5.48 -20.13
N ALA A 198 -23.15 5.76 -18.85
CA ALA A 198 -23.58 7.05 -18.32
C ALA A 198 -22.65 8.19 -18.79
N TYR A 199 -21.33 8.01 -18.70
CA TYR A 199 -20.37 8.97 -19.25
C TYR A 199 -20.53 9.17 -20.76
N GLN A 200 -20.79 8.10 -21.50
CA GLN A 200 -21.05 8.19 -22.93
C GLN A 200 -22.32 9.01 -23.25
N ILE A 201 -23.41 8.81 -22.52
CA ILE A 201 -24.67 9.58 -22.67
C ILE A 201 -24.46 11.06 -22.33
N LEU A 202 -23.63 11.36 -21.33
CA LEU A 202 -23.25 12.73 -20.94
C LEU A 202 -22.25 13.39 -21.92
N GLY A 203 -21.86 12.70 -23.00
CA GLY A 203 -20.91 13.21 -23.99
C GLY A 203 -19.44 13.15 -23.54
N ASN A 204 -19.13 12.53 -22.39
CA ASN A 204 -17.77 12.37 -21.89
C ASN A 204 -17.16 11.03 -22.36
N GLY A 205 -16.81 10.96 -23.65
CA GLY A 205 -16.23 9.76 -24.24
C GLY A 205 -14.88 9.36 -23.64
N SER A 206 -14.09 10.32 -23.16
CA SER A 206 -12.78 10.05 -22.53
C SER A 206 -12.94 9.30 -21.21
N LYS A 207 -13.85 9.73 -20.33
CA LYS A 207 -14.12 8.99 -19.07
C LYS A 207 -14.79 7.66 -19.32
N ALA A 208 -15.66 7.54 -20.33
CA ALA A 208 -16.22 6.24 -20.70
C ALA A 208 -15.13 5.24 -21.13
N LYS A 209 -14.15 5.69 -21.92
CA LYS A 209 -12.99 4.89 -22.34
C LYS A 209 -12.13 4.46 -21.14
N GLU A 210 -11.81 5.40 -20.25
CA GLU A 210 -11.04 5.16 -19.03
C GLU A 210 -11.69 4.07 -18.17
N VAL A 211 -12.97 4.23 -17.79
CA VAL A 211 -13.71 3.25 -16.96
C VAL A 211 -13.72 1.87 -17.61
N THR A 212 -13.92 1.80 -18.93
CA THR A 212 -13.93 0.54 -19.68
C THR A 212 -12.56 -0.15 -19.64
N GLN A 213 -11.49 0.59 -19.89
CA GLN A 213 -10.13 0.04 -19.85
C GLN A 213 -9.71 -0.40 -18.46
N ILE A 214 -10.02 0.38 -17.41
CA ILE A 214 -9.75 0.01 -16.01
C ILE A 214 -10.41 -1.34 -15.70
N SER A 215 -11.70 -1.49 -16.04
CA SER A 215 -12.40 -2.76 -15.81
C SER A 215 -11.76 -3.91 -16.56
N MET A 216 -11.48 -3.75 -17.86
CA MET A 216 -10.84 -4.81 -18.66
C MET A 216 -9.48 -5.22 -18.08
N TYR A 217 -8.67 -4.24 -17.67
CA TYR A 217 -7.38 -4.46 -17.04
C TYR A 217 -7.51 -5.24 -15.71
N GLN A 218 -8.44 -4.84 -14.85
CA GLN A 218 -8.70 -5.52 -13.58
C GLN A 218 -9.16 -6.97 -13.78
N HIS A 219 -10.04 -7.24 -14.74
CA HIS A 219 -10.49 -8.60 -15.04
C HIS A 219 -9.37 -9.48 -15.61
N LEU A 220 -8.53 -8.93 -16.49
CA LEU A 220 -7.33 -9.60 -17.00
C LEU A 220 -6.40 -9.98 -15.84
N LEU A 221 -6.10 -9.03 -14.95
CA LEU A 221 -5.24 -9.29 -13.79
C LEU A 221 -5.87 -10.26 -12.79
N ALA A 222 -7.19 -10.23 -12.60
CA ALA A 222 -7.88 -11.19 -11.73
C ALA A 222 -7.76 -12.63 -12.28
N LEU A 223 -8.00 -12.81 -13.58
CA LEU A 223 -7.86 -14.11 -14.25
C LEU A 223 -6.42 -14.64 -14.14
N ILE A 224 -5.46 -13.80 -14.52
CA ILE A 224 -4.05 -14.20 -14.57
C ILE A 224 -3.49 -14.36 -13.16
N GLY A 225 -3.84 -13.47 -12.23
CA GLY A 225 -3.42 -13.49 -10.83
C GLY A 225 -3.94 -14.68 -10.04
N ALA A 226 -5.01 -15.36 -10.48
CA ALA A 226 -5.48 -16.62 -9.88
C ALA A 226 -4.60 -17.83 -10.24
N THR A 227 -3.76 -17.71 -11.28
CA THR A 227 -2.95 -18.81 -11.82
C THR A 227 -2.03 -19.47 -10.78
N PRO A 228 -1.24 -18.74 -9.96
CA PRO A 228 -0.35 -19.36 -8.98
C PRO A 228 -1.08 -20.27 -7.98
N ALA A 229 -2.20 -19.80 -7.42
CA ALA A 229 -3.00 -20.59 -6.49
C ALA A 229 -3.58 -21.83 -7.19
N TYR A 230 -4.09 -21.67 -8.41
CA TYR A 230 -4.65 -22.80 -9.15
C TYR A 230 -3.59 -23.84 -9.55
N LEU A 231 -2.35 -23.42 -9.84
CA LEU A 231 -1.23 -24.33 -10.06
C LEU A 231 -0.90 -25.15 -8.81
N LEU A 232 -0.78 -24.51 -7.64
CA LEU A 232 -0.46 -25.21 -6.40
C LEU A 232 -1.53 -26.23 -6.03
N LEU A 233 -2.81 -25.90 -6.23
CA LEU A 233 -3.93 -26.81 -5.99
C LEU A 233 -3.97 -28.02 -6.92
N ASN A 234 -3.24 -28.00 -8.04
CA ASN A 234 -3.18 -29.08 -9.02
C ASN A 234 -1.74 -29.58 -9.21
N ALA A 235 -0.86 -29.37 -8.22
CA ALA A 235 0.55 -29.72 -8.32
C ALA A 235 0.81 -31.23 -8.47
N ASP A 236 -0.14 -32.07 -8.06
CA ASP A 236 -0.15 -33.53 -8.23
C ASP A 236 -0.63 -33.99 -9.62
N ASN A 237 -1.17 -33.09 -10.45
CA ASN A 237 -1.70 -33.39 -11.77
C ASN A 237 -0.91 -32.67 -12.87
N SER A 238 0.04 -33.39 -13.48
CA SER A 238 0.93 -32.83 -14.51
C SER A 238 0.18 -32.38 -15.77
N GLU A 239 -0.79 -33.15 -16.27
CA GLU A 239 -1.58 -32.77 -17.46
C GLU A 239 -2.34 -31.47 -17.20
N LYS A 240 -2.98 -31.37 -16.02
CA LYS A 240 -3.69 -30.15 -15.63
C LYS A 240 -2.75 -28.96 -15.44
N THR A 241 -1.55 -29.19 -14.89
CA THR A 241 -0.51 -28.16 -14.74
C THR A 241 -0.12 -27.58 -16.10
N GLU A 242 0.13 -28.42 -17.10
CA GLU A 242 0.46 -27.97 -18.46
C GLU A 242 -0.66 -27.14 -19.08
N GLU A 243 -1.91 -27.58 -18.95
CA GLU A 243 -3.07 -26.87 -19.50
C GLU A 243 -3.28 -25.50 -18.83
N ILE A 244 -3.11 -25.41 -17.51
CA ILE A 244 -3.17 -24.14 -16.78
C ILE A 244 -2.10 -23.18 -17.29
N LEU A 245 -0.85 -23.64 -17.37
CA LEU A 245 0.26 -22.82 -17.85
C LEU A 245 0.09 -22.42 -19.31
N HIS A 246 -0.35 -23.34 -20.17
CA HIS A 246 -0.59 -23.05 -21.57
C HIS A 246 -1.59 -21.91 -21.74
N ARG A 247 -2.76 -22.00 -21.10
CA ARG A 247 -3.79 -20.95 -21.20
C ARG A 247 -3.34 -19.64 -20.61
N SER A 248 -2.83 -19.65 -19.37
CA SER A 248 -2.42 -18.42 -18.69
C SER A 248 -1.27 -17.72 -19.39
N LEU A 249 -0.23 -18.46 -19.82
CA LEU A 249 0.90 -17.86 -20.53
C LEU A 249 0.55 -17.39 -21.95
N SER A 250 -0.41 -18.04 -22.62
CA SER A 250 -0.91 -17.59 -23.93
C SER A 250 -1.62 -16.24 -23.82
N VAL A 251 -2.51 -16.09 -22.83
CA VAL A 251 -3.16 -14.80 -22.53
C VAL A 251 -2.11 -13.75 -22.14
N ALA A 252 -1.16 -14.11 -21.26
CA ALA A 252 -0.10 -13.20 -20.85
C ALA A 252 0.77 -12.71 -22.03
N THR A 253 1.02 -13.59 -23.01
CA THR A 253 1.76 -13.24 -24.23
C THR A 253 0.97 -12.25 -25.09
N ILE A 254 -0.33 -12.47 -25.28
CA ILE A 254 -1.20 -11.58 -26.09
C ILE A 254 -1.22 -10.15 -25.51
N TYR A 255 -1.29 -10.04 -24.19
CA TYR A 255 -1.32 -8.74 -23.48
C TYR A 255 0.05 -8.24 -23.03
N HIS A 256 1.15 -8.88 -23.46
CA HIS A 256 2.52 -8.50 -23.12
C HIS A 256 2.74 -8.29 -21.60
N LEU A 257 2.18 -9.16 -20.76
CA LEU A 257 2.16 -8.99 -19.30
C LEU A 257 3.53 -9.00 -18.65
N ASP A 258 4.55 -9.58 -19.29
CA ASP A 258 5.95 -9.49 -18.83
C ASP A 258 6.42 -8.03 -18.72
N ARG A 259 5.86 -7.12 -19.53
CA ARG A 259 6.10 -5.67 -19.48
C ARG A 259 4.96 -4.92 -18.79
N LEU A 260 3.71 -5.26 -19.12
CA LEU A 260 2.55 -4.52 -18.61
C LEU A 260 2.31 -4.73 -17.11
N HIS A 261 2.62 -5.92 -16.58
CA HIS A 261 2.47 -6.21 -15.16
C HIS A 261 3.48 -7.28 -14.66
N PRO A 262 4.79 -6.93 -14.61
CA PRO A 262 5.89 -7.87 -14.33
C PRO A 262 5.75 -8.60 -12.97
N ASN A 263 5.15 -7.96 -11.96
CA ASN A 263 4.94 -8.58 -10.65
C ASN A 263 4.03 -9.81 -10.69
N THR A 264 2.98 -9.78 -11.52
CA THR A 264 2.08 -10.93 -11.67
C THR A 264 2.81 -12.06 -12.39
N MET A 265 3.59 -11.74 -13.42
CA MET A 265 4.34 -12.74 -14.17
C MET A 265 5.44 -13.39 -13.33
N ALA A 266 6.15 -12.61 -12.50
CA ALA A 266 7.13 -13.16 -11.56
C ALA A 266 6.50 -14.21 -10.62
N GLN A 267 5.31 -13.93 -10.06
CA GLN A 267 4.61 -14.89 -9.19
C GLN A 267 4.23 -16.18 -9.92
N ILE A 268 3.79 -16.08 -11.18
CA ILE A 268 3.45 -17.23 -12.02
C ILE A 268 4.69 -18.05 -12.33
N TYR A 269 5.78 -17.42 -12.82
CA TYR A 269 7.01 -18.12 -13.14
C TYR A 269 7.63 -18.80 -11.91
N PHE A 270 7.63 -18.12 -10.76
CA PHE A 270 8.11 -18.69 -9.51
C PHE A 270 7.29 -19.93 -9.09
N THR A 271 5.97 -19.83 -9.13
CA THR A 271 5.08 -20.92 -8.71
C THR A 271 5.10 -22.07 -9.71
N ALA A 272 5.15 -21.80 -11.01
CA ALA A 272 5.33 -22.81 -12.04
C ALA A 272 6.64 -23.58 -11.85
N ALA A 273 7.74 -22.87 -11.57
CA ALA A 273 8.99 -23.51 -11.23
C ALA A 273 8.87 -24.42 -10.01
N GLN A 274 8.18 -23.95 -8.96
CA GLN A 274 7.95 -24.72 -7.75
C GLN A 274 7.18 -26.01 -8.05
N VAL A 275 6.08 -25.92 -8.77
CA VAL A 275 5.25 -27.08 -9.14
C VAL A 275 6.03 -28.06 -10.00
N TYR A 276 6.76 -27.59 -11.02
CA TYR A 276 7.59 -28.50 -11.84
C TYR A 276 8.69 -29.18 -11.03
N SER A 277 9.29 -28.48 -10.07
CA SER A 277 10.30 -29.08 -9.19
C SER A 277 9.69 -30.16 -8.29
N LEU A 278 8.49 -29.91 -7.74
CA LEU A 278 7.74 -30.89 -6.94
C LEU A 278 7.33 -32.13 -7.77
N GLN A 279 7.08 -31.95 -9.06
CA GLN A 279 6.79 -33.04 -10.01
C GLN A 279 8.07 -33.76 -10.51
N GLY A 280 9.26 -33.37 -10.05
CA GLY A 280 10.53 -33.94 -10.48
C GLY A 280 10.97 -33.53 -11.89
N ASN A 281 10.33 -32.53 -12.50
CA ASN A 281 10.68 -32.02 -13.82
C ASN A 281 11.69 -30.86 -13.72
N ALA A 282 12.96 -31.23 -13.53
CA ALA A 282 14.04 -30.26 -13.33
C ALA A 282 14.22 -29.27 -14.50
N GLU A 283 14.11 -29.75 -15.74
CA GLU A 283 14.31 -28.90 -16.93
C GLU A 283 13.25 -27.79 -17.02
N LYS A 284 11.96 -28.13 -16.90
CA LYS A 284 10.89 -27.12 -16.92
C LYS A 284 10.93 -26.19 -15.71
N ALA A 285 11.32 -26.71 -14.53
CA ALA A 285 11.51 -25.89 -13.35
C ALA A 285 12.60 -24.83 -13.57
N LEU A 286 13.74 -25.22 -14.16
CA LEU A 286 14.84 -24.31 -14.50
C LEU A 286 14.47 -23.30 -15.59
N ASP A 287 13.65 -23.69 -16.57
CA ASP A 287 13.11 -22.76 -17.58
C ASP A 287 12.25 -21.66 -16.93
N MET A 288 11.37 -22.04 -16.01
CA MET A 288 10.52 -21.08 -15.30
C MET A 288 11.32 -20.21 -14.34
N LEU A 289 12.31 -20.76 -13.63
CA LEU A 289 13.22 -19.96 -12.79
C LEU A 289 14.04 -18.96 -13.61
N ARG A 290 14.43 -19.31 -14.85
CA ARG A 290 15.10 -18.37 -15.74
C ARG A 290 14.18 -17.20 -16.09
N LYS A 291 12.95 -17.47 -16.53
CA LYS A 291 11.95 -16.42 -16.81
C LYS A 291 11.69 -15.53 -15.58
N TYR A 292 11.57 -16.13 -14.40
CA TYR A 292 11.46 -15.38 -13.15
C TYR A 292 12.65 -14.43 -12.94
N ALA A 293 13.88 -14.93 -13.11
CA ALA A 293 15.08 -14.10 -12.94
C ALA A 293 15.19 -13.00 -13.99
N ASP A 294 14.81 -13.27 -15.25
CA ASP A 294 14.80 -12.28 -16.32
C ASP A 294 13.81 -11.14 -15.99
N ILE A 295 12.59 -11.47 -15.53
CA ILE A 295 11.63 -10.47 -15.04
C ILE A 295 12.21 -9.67 -13.87
N CYS A 296 12.77 -10.34 -12.85
CA CYS A 296 13.32 -9.68 -11.66
C CYS A 296 14.51 -8.75 -11.96
N THR A 297 15.20 -8.94 -13.09
CA THR A 297 16.39 -8.15 -13.46
C THR A 297 16.15 -7.12 -14.56
N MET A 298 15.20 -7.37 -15.46
CA MET A 298 14.94 -6.51 -16.64
C MET A 298 13.50 -6.00 -16.71
N GLY A 299 12.53 -6.77 -16.25
CA GLY A 299 11.10 -6.48 -16.46
C GLY A 299 10.48 -5.48 -15.49
N PHE A 300 11.10 -5.25 -14.33
CA PHE A 300 10.52 -4.45 -13.25
C PHE A 300 10.82 -2.94 -13.28
N PHE A 301 11.50 -2.42 -14.30
CA PHE A 301 11.97 -1.03 -14.31
C PHE A 301 11.21 -0.18 -15.34
N PRO A 302 10.57 0.94 -14.92
CA PRO A 302 10.44 1.43 -13.54
C PRO A 302 9.48 0.57 -12.68
N TYR A 303 9.70 0.54 -11.36
CA TYR A 303 8.84 -0.18 -10.38
C TYR A 303 7.50 0.54 -10.15
N SER A 304 6.84 0.95 -11.23
CA SER A 304 5.60 1.73 -11.22
C SER A 304 4.56 1.05 -12.08
N LEU A 305 3.30 1.06 -11.63
CA LEU A 305 2.17 0.67 -12.46
C LEU A 305 2.03 1.61 -13.66
N HIS A 306 1.72 1.06 -14.82
CA HIS A 306 1.54 1.80 -16.05
C HIS A 306 0.61 1.06 -17.01
N GLY A 307 0.01 1.81 -17.94
CA GLY A 307 -0.67 1.29 -19.12
C GLY A 307 0.29 0.96 -20.26
N ASP A 308 -0.28 0.67 -21.43
CA ASP A 308 0.48 0.48 -22.66
C ASP A 308 -0.30 1.04 -23.86
N SER A 309 0.11 0.72 -25.09
CA SER A 309 -0.59 1.18 -26.30
C SER A 309 -2.03 0.67 -26.41
N PHE A 310 -2.40 -0.38 -25.68
CA PHE A 310 -3.76 -0.92 -25.64
C PHE A 310 -4.55 -0.33 -24.46
N PHE A 311 -3.96 -0.32 -23.27
CA PHE A 311 -4.48 0.34 -22.06
C PHE A 311 -3.95 1.77 -21.93
N ASP A 312 -4.26 2.61 -22.92
CA ASP A 312 -3.72 3.97 -23.05
C ASP A 312 -4.43 5.04 -22.20
N ALA A 313 -5.40 4.65 -21.36
CA ALA A 313 -6.20 5.57 -20.53
C ALA A 313 -6.20 5.21 -19.04
N ILE A 314 -5.33 4.30 -18.56
CA ILE A 314 -5.34 3.83 -17.17
C ILE A 314 -4.29 4.48 -16.25
N ASP A 315 -3.34 5.26 -16.79
CA ASP A 315 -2.28 5.87 -15.98
C ASP A 315 -2.83 6.89 -14.95
N VAL A 316 -3.90 7.60 -15.31
CA VAL A 316 -4.57 8.55 -14.40
C VAL A 316 -5.19 7.81 -13.20
N TRP A 317 -5.69 6.60 -13.41
CA TRP A 317 -6.24 5.78 -12.34
C TRP A 317 -5.18 5.35 -11.33
N PHE A 318 -3.97 5.00 -11.79
CA PHE A 318 -2.85 4.70 -10.88
C PHE A 318 -2.38 5.94 -10.11
N ALA A 319 -2.44 7.13 -10.71
CA ALA A 319 -2.11 8.39 -10.03
C ALA A 319 -3.08 8.67 -8.86
N ASP A 320 -4.33 8.21 -8.98
CA ASP A 320 -5.37 8.34 -7.97
C ASP A 320 -5.29 7.28 -6.86
N PHE A 321 -4.30 6.39 -6.83
CA PHE A 321 -4.09 5.48 -5.70
C PHE A 321 -3.55 6.21 -4.47
N ASP A 322 -3.85 5.70 -3.27
CA ASP A 322 -3.36 6.28 -2.01
C ASP A 322 -1.83 6.38 -1.93
N LEU A 323 -1.13 5.37 -2.46
CA LEU A 323 0.33 5.35 -2.54
C LEU A 323 0.87 5.77 -3.92
N GLY A 324 -0.02 6.07 -4.88
CA GLY A 324 0.31 6.24 -6.29
C GLY A 324 0.69 4.93 -6.99
N ALA A 325 1.38 5.05 -8.12
CA ALA A 325 1.79 3.93 -8.96
C ALA A 325 3.04 3.18 -8.45
N ASP A 326 3.80 3.78 -7.54
CA ASP A 326 5.10 3.27 -7.10
C ASP A 326 4.98 2.04 -6.17
N ALA A 327 6.00 1.19 -6.20
CA ALA A 327 6.05 0.02 -5.34
C ALA A 327 5.99 0.36 -3.83
N PRO A 328 5.27 -0.43 -3.02
CA PRO A 328 5.07 -0.14 -1.59
C PRO A 328 6.30 -0.43 -0.71
N ARG A 329 7.35 -1.03 -1.27
CA ARG A 329 8.61 -1.37 -0.60
C ARG A 329 9.78 -0.80 -1.37
N ASN A 330 10.86 -0.48 -0.66
CA ASN A 330 12.09 -0.01 -1.30
C ASN A 330 12.66 -1.06 -2.29
N GLU A 331 13.20 -0.59 -3.41
CA GLU A 331 13.82 -1.42 -4.46
C GLU A 331 14.82 -2.45 -3.91
N LYS A 332 15.70 -2.03 -2.99
CA LYS A 332 16.71 -2.92 -2.40
C LYS A 332 16.05 -4.09 -1.68
N VAL A 333 15.03 -3.80 -0.86
CA VAL A 333 14.25 -4.81 -0.11
C VAL A 333 13.52 -5.74 -1.07
N ILE A 334 12.98 -5.21 -2.18
CA ILE A 334 12.31 -6.02 -3.21
C ILE A 334 13.31 -7.01 -3.84
N LYS A 335 14.48 -6.52 -4.28
CA LYS A 335 15.50 -7.38 -4.91
C LYS A 335 16.04 -8.45 -3.96
N GLU A 336 16.28 -8.10 -2.71
CA GLU A 336 16.69 -9.04 -1.68
C GLU A 336 15.60 -10.10 -1.43
N SER A 337 14.34 -9.67 -1.34
CA SER A 337 13.19 -10.59 -1.20
C SER A 337 13.09 -11.57 -2.37
N MET A 338 13.27 -11.08 -3.60
CA MET A 338 13.21 -11.92 -4.81
C MET A 338 14.30 -12.99 -4.84
N LEU A 339 15.52 -12.65 -4.39
CA LEU A 339 16.62 -13.61 -4.27
C LEU A 339 16.35 -14.62 -3.14
N GLN A 340 15.95 -14.13 -1.97
CA GLN A 340 15.69 -14.98 -0.80
C GLN A 340 14.53 -15.95 -1.04
N ALA A 341 13.51 -15.54 -1.80
CA ALA A 341 12.41 -16.43 -2.18
C ALA A 341 12.89 -17.68 -2.90
N VAL A 342 13.93 -17.59 -3.74
CA VAL A 342 14.49 -18.77 -4.44
C VAL A 342 15.42 -19.57 -3.54
N LEU A 343 16.25 -18.89 -2.73
CA LEU A 343 17.24 -19.55 -1.86
C LEU A 343 16.61 -20.32 -0.69
N SER A 344 15.52 -19.79 -0.14
CA SER A 344 14.86 -20.35 1.05
C SER A 344 13.75 -21.35 0.73
N ASN A 345 13.35 -21.49 -0.54
CA ASN A 345 12.26 -22.37 -0.90
C ASN A 345 12.72 -23.84 -1.00
N PRO A 346 12.21 -24.74 -0.13
CA PRO A 346 12.64 -26.14 -0.09
C PRO A 346 12.34 -26.91 -1.38
N ALA A 347 11.35 -26.47 -2.18
CA ALA A 347 11.02 -27.11 -3.44
C ALA A 347 12.19 -27.09 -4.43
N PHE A 348 13.10 -26.12 -4.33
CA PHE A 348 14.26 -26.01 -5.23
C PHE A 348 15.51 -26.72 -4.71
N ALA A 349 15.45 -27.39 -3.56
CA ALA A 349 16.61 -28.08 -2.98
C ALA A 349 17.21 -29.13 -3.94
N ALA A 350 16.36 -29.83 -4.71
CA ALA A 350 16.77 -30.80 -5.71
C ALA A 350 17.58 -30.17 -6.86
N LEU A 351 17.36 -28.89 -7.17
CA LEU A 351 18.01 -28.16 -8.25
C LEU A 351 19.36 -27.56 -7.85
N ALA A 352 19.70 -27.54 -6.56
CA ALA A 352 20.87 -26.80 -6.04
C ALA A 352 22.22 -27.20 -6.66
N LYS A 353 22.33 -28.45 -7.15
CA LYS A 353 23.54 -28.96 -7.80
C LYS A 353 23.62 -28.59 -9.29
N GLU A 354 22.50 -28.23 -9.92
CA GLU A 354 22.42 -27.95 -11.34
C GLU A 354 23.21 -26.68 -11.71
N PRO A 355 24.09 -26.73 -12.74
CA PRO A 355 24.82 -25.55 -13.21
C PRO A 355 23.89 -24.39 -13.61
N ARG A 356 22.75 -24.71 -14.25
CA ARG A 356 21.72 -23.74 -14.64
C ARG A 356 21.14 -23.03 -13.43
N TYR A 357 20.84 -23.75 -12.35
CA TYR A 357 20.34 -23.16 -11.10
C TYR A 357 21.36 -22.19 -10.50
N LYS A 358 22.63 -22.61 -10.39
CA LYS A 358 23.71 -21.74 -9.88
C LYS A 358 23.85 -20.45 -10.71
N SER A 359 23.77 -20.55 -12.03
CA SER A 359 23.77 -19.39 -12.93
C SER A 359 22.60 -18.44 -12.65
N ILE A 360 21.38 -18.96 -12.47
CA ILE A 360 20.19 -18.15 -12.14
C ILE A 360 20.38 -17.41 -10.82
N ILE A 361 20.89 -18.10 -9.80
CA ILE A 361 21.17 -17.49 -8.49
C ILE A 361 22.23 -16.39 -8.60
N GLU A 362 23.29 -16.58 -9.37
CA GLU A 362 24.31 -15.52 -9.58
C GLU A 362 23.73 -14.30 -10.32
N THR A 363 22.82 -14.50 -11.28
CA THR A 363 22.07 -13.40 -11.91
C THR A 363 21.28 -12.59 -10.87
N LEU A 364 20.51 -13.25 -10.01
CA LEU A 364 19.71 -12.60 -8.97
C LEU A 364 20.58 -11.91 -7.91
N LYS A 365 21.69 -12.53 -7.49
CA LYS A 365 22.67 -11.92 -6.57
C LYS A 365 23.29 -10.66 -7.17
N THR A 366 23.67 -10.71 -8.44
CA THR A 366 24.23 -9.55 -9.15
C THR A 366 23.23 -8.41 -9.18
N ASN A 367 21.96 -8.70 -9.45
CA ASN A 367 20.89 -7.70 -9.41
C ASN A 367 20.70 -7.10 -8.02
N SER A 368 20.65 -7.94 -6.97
CA SER A 368 20.52 -7.50 -5.57
C SER A 368 21.65 -6.59 -5.09
N ARG A 369 22.86 -6.73 -5.65
CA ARG A 369 24.01 -5.88 -5.33
C ARG A 369 24.09 -4.59 -6.15
N ARG A 370 23.32 -4.46 -7.25
CA ARG A 370 23.28 -3.22 -8.02
C ARG A 370 22.53 -2.17 -7.21
N ASN A 371 23.27 -1.21 -6.68
CA ASN A 371 22.69 0.03 -6.15
C ASN A 371 21.85 0.69 -7.25
N SER A 372 20.70 1.23 -6.87
CA SER A 372 19.94 2.19 -7.68
C SER A 372 20.94 3.24 -8.15
N ARG A 373 21.22 3.29 -9.46
CA ARG A 373 22.00 4.40 -10.01
C ARG A 373 21.15 5.66 -9.82
N GLU A 374 21.83 6.70 -9.33
CA GLU A 374 21.38 8.10 -9.24
C GLU A 374 20.57 8.56 -10.46
#